data_AF-A0A0F3RGX8-F1
#
_entry.id   AF-A0A0F3RGX8-F1
#
_cell.length_a   1.000
_cell.length_b   1.000
_cell.length_c   1.000
_cell.angle_alpha   90.00
_cell.angle_beta   90.00
_cell.angle_gamma   90.00
#
_symmetry.space_group_name_H-M   'P 1'
#
loop_
_entity.id
_entity.type
_entity.pdbx_description
1 polymer ?
#
loop_
_entity_poly.entity_id
_entity_poly.type
_entity_poly.pdbx_seq_one_letter_code
_entity_poly.pdbx_strand_id
1 'polypeptide(L)'
;MAVYAKLRGVIFLAIADFILLPDKKDWRSDHRLLDTKTYENDLQDFYFIFLELEKFNKELDQLENLQEKWAYFFKHAHESTLDEMENLIGHDFIIKKAFYALDQAS
;
A
#
# COMPACT_ATOMS: atom_id res chain seq x y z
N MET A 1 29.22 -0.22 -16.83
CA MET A 1 28.44 0.94 -16.35
C MET A 1 27.03 0.45 -16.09
N ALA A 2 26.70 0.20 -14.82
CA ALA A 2 25.59 -0.64 -14.40
C ALA A 2 24.21 -0.02 -14.67
N VAL A 3 23.25 -0.85 -15.10
CA VAL A 3 21.83 -0.52 -15.35
C VAL A 3 21.19 0.25 -14.18
N TYR A 4 21.68 0.05 -12.97
CA TYR A 4 21.25 0.74 -11.74
C TYR A 4 21.48 2.25 -11.73
N ALA A 5 22.47 2.77 -12.47
CA ALA A 5 22.77 4.21 -12.50
C ALA A 5 21.68 5.07 -13.20
N LYS A 6 20.67 4.45 -13.83
CA LYS A 6 19.54 5.13 -14.48
C LYS A 6 18.21 4.96 -13.73
N LEU A 7 18.17 4.24 -12.61
CA LEU A 7 16.93 4.12 -11.85
C LEU A 7 16.57 5.47 -11.24
N ARG A 8 15.34 5.94 -11.51
CA ARG A 8 14.80 7.24 -11.09
C ARG A 8 14.17 7.22 -9.68
N GLY A 9 14.25 6.09 -8.98
CA GLY A 9 13.52 5.83 -7.74
C GLY A 9 13.24 4.35 -7.55
N VAL A 10 13.52 3.82 -6.36
CA VAL A 10 13.11 2.49 -5.91
C VAL A 10 12.19 2.65 -4.71
N ILE A 11 10.94 2.26 -4.90
CA ILE A 11 9.93 2.23 -3.85
C ILE A 11 9.75 0.79 -3.42
N PHE A 12 10.06 0.51 -2.16
CA PHE A 12 9.61 -0.72 -1.52
C PHE A 12 8.24 -0.49 -0.91
N LEU A 13 7.26 -1.32 -1.26
CA LEU A 13 5.92 -1.28 -0.69
C LEU A 13 5.64 -2.63 -0.03
N ALA A 14 5.50 -2.64 1.30
CA ALA A 14 5.02 -3.77 2.05
C ALA A 14 3.56 -3.54 2.43
N ILE A 15 2.72 -4.55 2.18
CA ILE A 15 1.32 -4.59 2.58
C ILE A 15 1.20 -5.79 3.53
N ALA A 16 0.80 -5.53 4.77
CA ALA A 16 0.74 -6.54 5.83
C ALA A 16 -0.65 -6.56 6.47
N ASP A 17 -1.19 -7.76 6.67
CA ASP A 17 -2.40 -8.08 7.43
C ASP A 17 -2.10 -8.34 8.91
N PHE A 18 -0.97 -7.83 9.41
CA PHE A 18 -0.57 -7.90 10.82
C PHE A 18 0.19 -6.63 11.22
N ILE A 19 0.38 -6.44 12.53
CA ILE A 19 1.14 -5.31 13.08
C ILE A 19 2.64 -5.65 13.05
N LEU A 20 3.38 -4.96 12.18
CA LEU A 20 4.84 -5.06 12.07
C LEU A 20 5.55 -4.02 12.95
N LEU A 21 5.00 -2.82 13.07
CA LEU A 21 5.60 -1.68 13.77
C LEU A 21 4.69 -1.24 14.93
N PRO A 22 4.75 -1.90 16.10
CA PRO A 22 3.77 -1.68 17.18
C PRO A 22 3.74 -0.24 17.71
N ASP A 23 4.86 0.48 17.66
CA ASP A 23 4.96 1.85 18.15
C ASP A 23 4.37 2.90 17.17
N LYS A 24 4.09 2.51 15.92
CA LYS A 24 3.48 3.38 14.91
C LYS A 24 1.97 3.22 14.95
N LYS A 25 1.22 4.32 15.14
CA LYS A 25 -0.24 4.27 15.22
C LYS A 25 -0.91 4.28 13.86
N ASP A 26 -0.32 4.97 12.89
CA ASP A 26 -0.88 5.10 11.55
C ASP A 26 -0.76 3.79 10.78
N TRP A 27 -1.76 3.52 9.93
CA TRP A 27 -1.78 2.35 9.05
C TRP A 27 -0.78 2.46 7.90
N ARG A 28 -0.32 3.66 7.58
CA ARG A 28 0.73 3.94 6.60
C ARG A 28 1.94 4.53 7.31
N SER A 29 3.11 3.94 7.08
CA SER A 29 4.38 4.44 7.58
C SER A 29 5.41 4.55 6.46
N ASP A 30 5.92 5.76 6.24
CA ASP A 30 6.91 6.08 5.21
C ASP A 30 8.30 6.21 5.85
N HIS A 31 9.27 5.46 5.34
CA HIS A 31 10.63 5.38 5.88
C HIS A 31 11.66 5.76 4.82
N ARG A 32 12.66 6.52 5.27
CA ARG A 32 13.83 6.94 4.48
C ARG A 32 15.10 6.40 5.11
N LEU A 33 16.12 6.20 4.28
CA LEU A 33 17.45 5.81 4.73
C LEU A 33 18.27 7.07 5.04
N LEU A 34 18.94 7.07 6.18
CA LEU A 34 19.86 8.13 6.58
C LEU A 34 21.25 7.54 6.78
N ASP A 35 22.29 8.31 6.45
CA ASP A 35 23.65 7.98 6.85
C ASP A 35 23.74 7.92 8.39
N THR A 36 24.51 6.97 8.89
CA THR A 36 24.55 6.69 10.34
C THR A 36 25.40 7.68 11.13
N LYS A 37 26.29 8.43 10.46
CA LYS A 37 27.16 9.42 11.10
C LYS A 37 26.64 10.84 10.92
N THR A 38 26.24 11.19 9.70
CA THR A 38 25.81 12.55 9.35
C THR A 38 24.31 12.74 9.43
N TYR A 39 23.53 11.65 9.43
CA TYR A 39 22.07 11.66 9.30
C TYR A 39 21.59 12.30 8.00
N GLU A 40 22.46 12.42 6.99
CA GLU A 40 22.09 12.90 5.67
C GLU A 40 21.33 11.82 4.90
N ASN A 41 20.38 12.25 4.07
CA ASN A 41 19.65 11.37 3.18
C ASN A 41 20.30 11.39 1.80
N ASP A 42 21.40 10.66 1.63
CA ASP A 42 22.11 10.56 0.34
C ASP A 42 21.38 9.66 -0.67
N LEU A 43 20.55 8.73 -0.17
CA LEU A 43 19.80 7.74 -0.96
C LEU A 43 18.33 8.15 -1.10
N GLN A 44 18.08 9.39 -1.52
CA GLN A 44 16.73 10.00 -1.55
C GLN A 44 15.72 9.25 -2.42
N ASP A 45 16.25 8.60 -3.46
CA ASP A 45 15.48 7.83 -4.42
C ASP A 45 15.07 6.45 -3.87
N PHE A 46 15.53 6.05 -2.68
CA PHE A 46 15.16 4.80 -2.01
C PHE A 46 14.29 5.08 -0.80
N TYR A 47 13.02 4.69 -0.86
CA TYR A 47 12.11 4.80 0.27
C TYR A 47 11.22 3.58 0.40
N PHE A 48 10.81 3.34 1.64
CA PHE A 48 10.04 2.17 2.06
C PHE A 48 8.71 2.64 2.60
N ILE A 49 7.62 2.05 2.12
CA ILE A 49 6.27 2.31 2.57
C ILE A 49 5.73 1.02 3.15
N PHE A 50 5.23 1.09 4.37
CA PHE A 50 4.56 -0.01 5.05
C PHE A 50 3.08 0.34 5.21
N LEU A 51 2.21 -0.51 4.68
CA LEU A 51 0.77 -0.46 4.88
C LEU A 51 0.37 -1.62 5.80
N GLU A 52 0.05 -1.31 7.05
CA GLU A 52 -0.38 -2.26 8.07
C GLU A 52 -1.92 -2.24 8.17
N LEU A 53 -2.57 -3.18 7.48
CA LEU A 53 -4.02 -3.22 7.28
C LEU A 53 -4.80 -3.42 8.58
N GLU A 54 -4.22 -4.08 9.59
CA GLU A 54 -4.82 -4.19 10.93
C GLU A 54 -5.08 -2.82 11.59
N LYS A 55 -4.27 -1.82 11.26
CA LYS A 55 -4.44 -0.44 11.77
C LYS A 55 -5.41 0.39 10.93
N PHE A 56 -5.78 -0.09 9.74
CA PHE A 56 -6.73 0.57 8.86
C PHE A 56 -8.17 0.20 9.24
N ASN A 57 -8.88 1.13 9.88
CA ASN A 57 -10.22 0.89 10.44
C ASN A 57 -11.28 1.83 9.87
N LYS A 58 -11.02 2.41 8.69
CA LYS A 58 -12.01 3.24 8.00
C LYS A 58 -13.02 2.36 7.29
N GLU A 59 -14.30 2.71 7.43
CA GLU A 59 -15.39 2.13 6.67
C GLU A 59 -15.49 2.77 5.27
N LEU A 60 -16.27 2.15 4.38
CA LEU A 60 -16.40 2.57 2.99
C LEU A 60 -16.81 4.04 2.81
N ASP A 61 -17.75 4.52 3.61
CA ASP A 61 -18.25 5.91 3.56
C ASP A 61 -17.24 6.93 4.12
N GLN A 62 -16.17 6.46 4.77
CA GLN A 62 -15.10 7.26 5.36
C GLN A 62 -13.85 7.35 4.47
N LEU A 63 -13.87 6.69 3.31
CA LEU A 63 -12.73 6.68 2.38
C LEU A 63 -12.64 8.01 1.63
N GLU A 64 -11.54 8.73 1.84
CA GLU A 64 -11.34 10.08 1.33
C GLU A 64 -10.53 10.11 0.03
N ASN A 65 -9.69 9.09 -0.20
CA ASN A 65 -8.74 9.08 -1.31
C ASN A 65 -8.45 7.68 -1.87
N LEU A 66 -7.76 7.63 -3.02
CA LEU A 66 -7.46 6.38 -3.72
C LEU A 66 -6.62 5.40 -2.90
N GLN A 67 -5.71 5.87 -2.04
CA GLN A 67 -4.87 4.99 -1.23
C GLN A 67 -5.69 4.26 -0.18
N GLU A 68 -6.65 4.96 0.43
CA GLU A 68 -7.58 4.37 1.39
C GLU A 68 -8.52 3.37 0.71
N LYS A 69 -8.95 3.63 -0.54
CA LYS A 69 -9.69 2.65 -1.35
C LYS A 69 -8.89 1.38 -1.60
N TRP A 70 -7.60 1.49 -1.92
CA TRP A 70 -6.72 0.33 -2.06
C TRP A 70 -6.50 -0.40 -0.73
N ALA A 71 -6.29 0.32 0.38
CA ALA A 71 -6.12 -0.29 1.69
C ALA A 71 -7.38 -1.06 2.13
N TYR A 72 -8.56 -0.45 1.96
CA TYR A 72 -9.85 -1.10 2.20
C TYR A 72 -9.99 -2.34 1.31
N PHE A 73 -9.72 -2.21 0.01
CA PHE A 73 -9.75 -3.33 -0.93
C PHE A 73 -8.86 -4.49 -0.47
N PHE A 74 -7.58 -4.23 -0.16
CA PHE A 74 -6.66 -5.28 0.28
C PHE A 74 -7.09 -5.95 1.58
N LYS A 75 -7.68 -5.18 2.51
CA LYS A 75 -8.17 -5.72 3.79
C LYS A 75 -9.35 -6.67 3.60
N HIS A 76 -10.30 -6.31 2.73
CA HIS A 76 -11.58 -7.03 2.59
C HIS A 76 -11.68 -7.92 1.34
N ALA A 77 -10.64 -7.99 0.50
CA ALA A 77 -10.63 -8.74 -0.76
C ALA A 77 -10.97 -10.24 -0.60
N HIS A 78 -10.73 -10.83 0.57
CA HIS A 78 -11.01 -12.23 0.85
C HIS A 78 -12.44 -12.48 1.37
N GLU A 79 -13.14 -11.44 1.84
CA GLU A 79 -14.48 -11.53 2.46
C GLU A 79 -15.58 -11.07 1.51
N SER A 80 -15.24 -10.22 0.54
CA SER A 80 -16.22 -9.50 -0.28
C SER A 80 -16.59 -10.26 -1.55
N THR A 81 -17.87 -10.26 -1.89
CA THR A 81 -18.32 -10.71 -3.22
C THR A 81 -18.05 -9.64 -4.29
N LEU A 82 -17.96 -10.08 -5.55
CA LEU A 82 -17.68 -9.22 -6.71
C LEU A 82 -18.70 -8.07 -6.84
N ASP A 83 -19.98 -8.35 -6.56
CA ASP A 83 -21.07 -7.36 -6.58
C ASP A 83 -20.97 -6.32 -5.46
N GLU A 84 -20.49 -6.72 -4.27
CA GLU A 84 -20.24 -5.80 -3.15
C GLU A 84 -19.04 -4.91 -3.49
N MET A 85 -17.96 -5.48 -4.00
CA MET A 85 -16.76 -4.72 -4.40
C MET A 85 -17.01 -3.79 -5.58
N GLU A 86 -17.86 -4.14 -6.55
CA GLU A 86 -18.22 -3.27 -7.68
C GLU A 86 -19.00 -2.03 -7.23
N ASN A 87 -19.91 -2.17 -6.26
CA ASN A 87 -20.58 -1.03 -5.63
C ASN A 87 -19.61 -0.18 -4.78
N LEU A 88 -18.56 -0.81 -4.23
CA LEU A 88 -17.55 -0.22 -3.35
C LEU A 88 -16.50 0.61 -4.08
N ILE A 89 -16.03 0.11 -5.22
CA ILE A 89 -14.95 0.68 -6.03
C ILE A 89 -15.47 1.78 -6.96
N GLY A 90 -16.75 1.73 -7.33
CA GLY A 90 -17.33 2.58 -8.37
C GLY A 90 -16.74 2.30 -9.75
N HIS A 91 -16.69 3.30 -10.63
CA HIS A 91 -16.15 3.17 -11.99
C HIS A 91 -14.60 3.05 -12.08
N ASP A 92 -13.91 2.86 -10.95
CA ASP A 92 -12.44 2.81 -10.96
C ASP A 92 -11.94 1.49 -11.55
N PHE A 93 -11.75 1.52 -12.88
CA PHE A 93 -11.41 0.35 -13.71
C PHE A 93 -10.14 -0.37 -13.23
N ILE A 94 -9.25 0.33 -12.52
CA ILE A 94 -7.96 -0.24 -12.08
C ILE A 94 -8.15 -1.22 -10.92
N ILE A 95 -8.96 -0.88 -9.91
CA ILE A 95 -9.18 -1.79 -8.78
C ILE A 95 -9.98 -3.02 -9.23
N LYS A 96 -10.98 -2.81 -10.09
CA LYS A 96 -11.72 -3.91 -10.74
C LYS A 96 -10.79 -4.88 -11.48
N LYS A 97 -9.81 -4.38 -12.21
CA LYS A 97 -8.81 -5.21 -12.89
C LYS A 97 -7.94 -6.01 -11.90
N ALA A 98 -7.53 -5.40 -10.79
CA ALA A 98 -6.74 -6.09 -9.78
C ALA A 98 -7.52 -7.21 -9.08
N PHE A 99 -8.81 -6.99 -8.80
CA PHE A 99 -9.70 -8.03 -8.26
C PHE A 99 -9.73 -9.28 -9.15
N TYR A 100 -10.03 -9.11 -10.45
CA TYR A 100 -10.06 -10.26 -11.37
C TYR A 100 -8.71 -10.98 -11.48
N ALA A 101 -7.60 -10.28 -11.32
CA ALA A 101 -6.28 -10.91 -11.32
C ALA A 101 -6.05 -11.79 -10.08
N LEU A 102 -6.60 -11.42 -8.92
CA LEU A 102 -6.54 -12.22 -7.69
C LEU A 102 -7.44 -13.47 -7.79
N ASP A 103 -8.67 -13.30 -8.27
CA ASP A 103 -9.62 -14.40 -8.45
C ASP A 103 -9.08 -15.47 -9.42
N GLN A 104 -8.41 -15.07 -10.51
CA GLN A 104 -7.77 -16.00 -11.45
C GLN A 104 -6.53 -16.72 -10.92
N ALA A 105 -5.92 -16.20 -9.84
CA ALA A 105 -4.73 -16.78 -9.23
C ALA A 105 -5.04 -17.78 -8.11
N SER A 106 -6.33 -17.94 -7.77
CA SER A 106 -6.88 -18.81 -6.72
C SER A 106 -7.32 -20.16 -7.28
#